data_AF-A0A965HIV5-F1
#
_entry.id   AF-A0A965HIV5-F1
#
_cell.length_a   1.000
_cell.length_b   1.000
_cell.length_c   1.000
_cell.angle_alpha   90.00
_cell.angle_beta   90.00
_cell.angle_gamma   90.00
#
_symmetry.space_group_name_H-M   'P 1'
#
loop_
_entity.id
_entity.type
_entity.pdbx_description
1 polymer ?
#
loop_
_entity_poly.entity_id
_entity_poly.type
_entity_poly.pdbx_seq_one_letter_code
_entity_poly.pdbx_strand_id
1 'polypeptide(L)'
;MPRLISLKTLFWTAFFIGCGSPIFADPQLSSWFTAGSTKYARIYTSTENRTAGISTTTWSGQTSPTYAGVHEISYSPTWVYIRNSGLAPYIMGPWNNPNFPKNQGTSTGVYRFPRSPSVISSLATTGRTLTGQGSIGFLVDGVAIYNTSDGFSYSVFYAKDAAPNANIGPGDGVWNRDAWPNEFSSFDFPLNHPQPSGQYHAHANPIGVRYVLGDNINYDSTTKSYSENTSATSWKHSPIIGWINDGLPLYGPYGYSNPTDPTSTVRRMVSGYIFRDGTRGTANLISTGRKSLPLWAQQAQNKTTLADSQWGPNVSTAYELGHFSEDYDYLGDLGFTQGVSSTVNGYTALFDLNKYNARYCVTPEYPG
;
A
#
# COMPACT_ATOMS: atom_id res chain seq x y z
N MET A 1 -73.35 -45.95 6.97
CA MET A 1 -72.84 -46.20 8.34
C MET A 1 -71.81 -47.32 8.22
N PRO A 2 -70.55 -47.21 8.71
CA PRO A 2 -70.19 -46.74 10.06
C PRO A 2 -68.96 -45.79 10.17
N ARG A 3 -68.97 -45.05 11.30
CA ARG A 3 -67.92 -44.48 12.17
C ARG A 3 -66.55 -44.03 11.64
N LEU A 4 -66.29 -42.72 11.81
CA LEU A 4 -64.96 -42.11 11.98
C LEU A 4 -64.27 -42.60 13.28
N ILE A 5 -62.97 -42.84 13.21
CA ILE A 5 -62.05 -42.83 14.36
C ILE A 5 -60.96 -41.79 14.05
N SER A 6 -60.82 -40.84 14.98
CA SER A 6 -59.81 -39.79 15.01
C SER A 6 -58.42 -40.39 15.30
N LEU A 7 -57.44 -40.12 14.43
CA LEU A 7 -56.02 -40.27 14.75
C LEU A 7 -55.46 -38.87 15.08
N LYS A 8 -55.08 -38.66 16.33
CA LYS A 8 -54.33 -37.48 16.78
C LYS A 8 -52.90 -37.58 16.26
N THR A 9 -52.49 -36.65 15.40
CA THR A 9 -51.10 -36.46 14.98
C THR A 9 -50.31 -35.87 16.14
N LEU A 10 -49.34 -36.62 16.65
CA LEU A 10 -48.39 -36.16 17.65
C LEU A 10 -47.24 -35.44 16.93
N PHE A 11 -47.21 -34.11 16.99
CA PHE A 11 -46.07 -33.32 16.52
C PHE A 11 -44.90 -33.51 17.50
N TRP A 12 -43.85 -34.19 17.05
CA TRP A 12 -42.54 -34.13 17.67
C TRP A 12 -41.81 -32.90 17.13
N THR A 13 -41.70 -31.85 17.95
CA THR A 13 -40.83 -30.71 17.66
C THR A 13 -39.39 -31.15 17.89
N ALA A 14 -38.68 -31.54 16.83
CA ALA A 14 -37.23 -31.73 16.89
C ALA A 14 -36.58 -30.34 17.05
N PHE A 15 -36.10 -30.05 18.26
CA PHE A 15 -35.29 -28.87 18.54
C PHE A 15 -33.89 -29.14 17.97
N PHE A 16 -33.66 -28.76 16.71
CA PHE A 16 -32.31 -28.67 16.16
C PHE A 16 -31.61 -27.50 16.86
N ILE A 17 -30.78 -27.81 17.85
CA ILE A 17 -29.72 -26.91 18.30
C ILE A 17 -28.72 -26.86 17.15
N GLY A 18 -28.96 -25.95 16.20
CA GLY A 18 -27.95 -25.57 15.24
C GLY A 18 -26.80 -24.94 16.00
N CYS A 19 -25.73 -25.69 16.19
CA CYS A 19 -24.41 -25.11 16.45
C CYS A 19 -24.04 -24.33 15.19
N GLY A 20 -24.55 -23.11 15.08
CA GLY A 20 -24.10 -22.16 14.07
C GLY A 20 -22.68 -21.78 14.45
N SER A 21 -21.69 -22.47 13.87
CA SER A 21 -20.36 -21.90 13.73
C SER A 21 -20.55 -20.50 13.16
N PRO A 22 -20.00 -19.44 13.76
CA PRO A 22 -20.01 -18.14 13.09
C PRO A 22 -19.43 -18.36 11.70
N ILE A 23 -20.19 -18.04 10.66
CA ILE A 23 -19.65 -17.93 9.30
C ILE A 23 -18.70 -16.74 9.39
N PHE A 24 -17.45 -17.00 9.74
CA PHE A 24 -16.42 -16.00 9.60
C PHE A 24 -16.36 -15.66 8.12
N ALA A 25 -16.58 -14.38 7.80
CA ALA A 25 -16.35 -13.88 6.46
C ALA A 25 -14.91 -14.23 6.09
N ASP A 26 -14.71 -14.83 4.92
CA ASP A 26 -13.39 -15.08 4.37
C ASP A 26 -12.84 -13.73 3.87
N PRO A 27 -11.96 -13.03 4.61
CA PRO A 27 -11.60 -11.65 4.28
C PRO A 27 -10.87 -11.56 2.96
N GLN A 28 -10.19 -12.65 2.56
CA GLN A 28 -9.52 -12.76 1.25
C GLN A 28 -10.51 -12.76 0.09
N LEU A 29 -11.78 -13.09 0.32
CA LEU A 29 -12.86 -13.03 -0.69
C LEU A 29 -13.79 -11.83 -0.48
N SER A 30 -14.07 -11.44 0.76
CA SER A 30 -15.05 -10.39 1.06
C SER A 30 -14.49 -8.97 1.05
N SER A 31 -13.16 -8.79 1.07
CA SER A 31 -12.53 -7.45 1.13
C SER A 31 -12.53 -6.68 -0.20
N TRP A 32 -12.71 -7.36 -1.33
CA TRP A 32 -12.66 -6.73 -2.65
C TRP A 32 -13.81 -5.74 -2.88
N PHE A 33 -13.48 -4.51 -3.27
CA PHE A 33 -14.46 -3.45 -3.48
C PHE A 33 -15.13 -3.59 -4.85
N THR A 34 -16.24 -4.33 -4.90
CA THR A 34 -17.01 -4.58 -6.13
C THR A 34 -18.16 -3.61 -6.34
N ALA A 35 -18.52 -2.77 -5.36
CA ALA A 35 -19.60 -1.78 -5.51
C ALA A 35 -19.32 -0.76 -6.64
N GLY A 36 -18.04 -0.57 -7.00
CA GLY A 36 -17.62 0.28 -8.12
C GLY A 36 -17.56 -0.42 -9.47
N SER A 37 -17.68 -1.75 -9.52
CA SER A 37 -17.37 -2.55 -10.73
C SER A 37 -18.37 -2.38 -11.87
N THR A 38 -19.57 -1.89 -11.57
CA THR A 38 -20.61 -1.59 -12.56
C THR A 38 -20.49 -0.17 -13.14
N LYS A 39 -19.52 0.63 -12.71
CA LYS A 39 -19.29 2.00 -13.19
C LYS A 39 -18.16 2.02 -14.21
N TYR A 40 -18.30 2.87 -15.22
CA TYR A 40 -17.17 3.16 -16.11
C TYR A 40 -16.08 3.93 -15.36
N ALA A 41 -14.83 3.55 -15.62
CA ALA A 41 -13.66 4.31 -15.19
C ALA A 41 -13.73 5.72 -15.78
N ARG A 42 -13.32 6.70 -14.97
CA ARG A 42 -13.41 8.12 -15.31
C ARG A 42 -12.13 8.85 -14.96
N ILE A 43 -11.80 9.86 -15.75
CA ILE A 43 -10.73 10.81 -15.45
C ILE A 43 -11.21 12.25 -15.51
N TYR A 44 -10.55 13.11 -14.73
CA TYR A 44 -10.46 14.52 -15.03
C TYR A 44 -9.30 14.74 -16.01
N THR A 45 -9.55 15.40 -17.14
CA THR A 45 -8.51 15.66 -18.16
C THR A 45 -7.72 16.95 -17.90
N SER A 46 -8.19 17.80 -16.99
CA SER A 46 -7.50 19.04 -16.60
C SER A 46 -7.92 19.49 -15.20
N THR A 47 -7.20 20.46 -14.65
CA THR A 47 -7.51 21.07 -13.35
C THR A 47 -8.87 21.79 -13.38
N GLU A 48 -9.20 22.47 -14.48
CA GLU A 48 -10.48 23.15 -14.68
C GLU A 48 -11.63 22.14 -14.69
N ASN A 49 -11.47 21.02 -15.41
CA ASN A 49 -12.46 19.95 -15.44
C ASN A 49 -12.67 19.33 -14.06
N ARG A 50 -11.60 19.16 -13.28
CA ARG A 50 -11.70 18.68 -11.90
C ARG A 50 -12.50 19.63 -11.00
N THR A 51 -12.15 20.91 -10.96
CA THR A 51 -12.86 21.88 -10.11
C THR A 51 -14.33 22.02 -10.52
N ALA A 52 -14.61 21.95 -11.83
CA ALA A 52 -15.98 21.93 -12.37
C ALA A 52 -16.72 20.59 -12.18
N GLY A 53 -16.03 19.51 -11.78
CA GLY A 53 -16.62 18.17 -11.64
C GLY A 53 -16.94 17.48 -12.96
N ILE A 54 -16.33 17.89 -14.07
CA ILE A 54 -16.54 17.38 -15.42
C ILE A 54 -15.53 16.25 -15.69
N SER A 55 -16.01 15.00 -15.78
CA SER A 55 -15.17 13.83 -16.06
C SER A 55 -15.55 13.15 -17.38
N THR A 56 -14.59 12.48 -18.02
CA THR A 56 -14.82 11.67 -19.25
C THR A 56 -14.63 10.18 -18.97
N THR A 57 -15.19 9.33 -19.84
CA THR A 57 -15.02 7.86 -19.84
C THR A 57 -14.10 7.36 -20.96
N THR A 58 -13.61 8.28 -21.81
CA THR A 58 -12.65 8.00 -22.88
C THR A 58 -11.58 9.09 -22.92
N TRP A 59 -10.36 8.72 -23.31
CA TRP A 59 -9.19 9.61 -23.37
C TRP A 59 -8.06 8.95 -24.19
N SER A 60 -6.90 9.62 -24.30
CA SER A 60 -5.74 9.06 -25.01
C SER A 60 -5.29 7.74 -24.38
N GLY A 61 -5.27 6.65 -25.16
CA GLY A 61 -4.96 5.31 -24.66
C GLY A 61 -6.17 4.50 -24.17
N GLN A 62 -7.36 5.11 -24.03
CA GLN A 62 -8.62 4.45 -23.67
C GLN A 62 -9.77 5.00 -24.54
N THR A 63 -9.91 4.49 -25.77
CA THR A 63 -10.86 5.03 -26.77
C THR A 63 -12.29 4.53 -26.62
N SER A 64 -12.53 3.51 -25.81
CA SER A 64 -13.86 2.99 -25.46
C SER A 64 -14.05 2.99 -23.95
N PRO A 65 -15.24 3.29 -23.42
CA PRO A 65 -15.51 3.15 -21.99
C PRO A 65 -15.18 1.74 -21.49
N THR A 66 -14.66 1.65 -20.27
CA THR A 66 -14.31 0.37 -19.63
C THR A 66 -14.72 0.41 -18.17
N TYR A 67 -15.15 -0.73 -17.62
CA TYR A 67 -15.57 -0.80 -16.23
C TYR A 67 -14.39 -0.68 -15.28
N ALA A 68 -14.58 0.04 -14.16
CA ALA A 68 -13.56 0.26 -13.15
C ALA A 68 -13.43 -0.92 -12.18
N GLY A 69 -12.23 -1.17 -11.68
CA GLY A 69 -11.96 -2.05 -10.55
C GLY A 69 -12.09 -3.54 -10.83
N VAL A 70 -12.45 -4.30 -9.79
CA VAL A 70 -12.49 -5.77 -9.79
C VAL A 70 -13.85 -6.27 -10.26
N HIS A 71 -13.85 -7.07 -11.33
CA HIS A 71 -15.06 -7.59 -11.98
C HIS A 71 -15.33 -9.06 -11.69
N GLU A 72 -14.28 -9.79 -11.34
CA GLU A 72 -14.36 -11.23 -11.06
C GLU A 72 -13.42 -11.57 -9.92
N ILE A 73 -13.93 -12.35 -8.96
CA ILE A 73 -13.18 -12.93 -7.86
C ILE A 73 -13.43 -14.43 -7.92
N SER A 74 -12.37 -15.19 -8.12
CA SER A 74 -12.39 -16.65 -8.18
C SER A 74 -11.43 -17.20 -7.13
N TYR A 75 -11.61 -18.43 -6.68
CA TYR A 75 -10.71 -19.01 -5.69
C TYR A 75 -10.53 -20.52 -5.86
N SER A 76 -9.41 -21.01 -5.36
CA SER A 76 -9.13 -22.42 -5.11
C SER A 76 -8.79 -22.58 -3.62
N PRO A 77 -8.55 -23.81 -3.12
CA PRO A 77 -8.14 -24.00 -1.73
C PRO A 77 -6.87 -23.22 -1.34
N THR A 78 -5.98 -22.92 -2.29
CA THR A 78 -4.67 -22.29 -2.00
C THR A 78 -4.51 -20.90 -2.60
N TRP A 79 -5.41 -20.44 -3.47
CA TRP A 79 -5.28 -19.16 -4.18
C TRP A 79 -6.59 -18.40 -4.24
N VAL A 80 -6.53 -17.08 -4.09
CA VAL A 80 -7.55 -16.13 -4.54
C VAL A 80 -7.10 -15.54 -5.87
N TYR A 81 -8.02 -15.37 -6.80
CA TYR A 81 -7.80 -14.82 -8.12
C TYR A 81 -8.67 -13.59 -8.35
N ILE A 82 -8.13 -12.57 -8.99
CA ILE A 82 -8.90 -11.40 -9.41
C ILE A 82 -8.76 -11.15 -10.91
N ARG A 83 -9.83 -10.62 -11.51
CA ARG A 83 -9.78 -9.94 -12.80
C ARG A 83 -10.25 -8.51 -12.62
N ASN A 84 -9.43 -7.56 -13.06
CA ASN A 84 -9.66 -6.13 -12.90
C ASN A 84 -9.19 -5.38 -14.15
N SER A 85 -9.65 -4.13 -14.30
CA SER A 85 -9.18 -3.24 -15.37
C SER A 85 -7.91 -2.47 -15.03
N GLY A 86 -7.44 -2.51 -13.78
CA GLY A 86 -6.37 -1.66 -13.26
C GLY A 86 -6.77 -0.20 -13.05
N LEU A 87 -8.05 0.14 -13.23
CA LEU A 87 -8.58 1.50 -13.13
C LEU A 87 -9.47 1.64 -11.91
N ALA A 88 -9.34 2.75 -11.18
CA ALA A 88 -10.10 2.97 -9.96
C ALA A 88 -11.58 3.32 -10.19
N PRO A 89 -12.47 3.03 -9.23
CA PRO A 89 -13.89 3.41 -9.27
C PRO A 89 -14.16 4.87 -8.87
N TYR A 90 -13.19 5.54 -8.24
CA TYR A 90 -13.19 7.00 -8.09
C TYR A 90 -12.69 7.68 -9.37
N ILE A 91 -12.98 8.97 -9.53
CA ILE A 91 -12.49 9.73 -10.69
C ILE A 91 -10.99 9.96 -10.50
N MET A 92 -10.19 9.46 -11.44
CA MET A 92 -8.73 9.57 -11.43
C MET A 92 -8.26 10.88 -12.07
N GLY A 93 -6.99 11.22 -11.87
CA GLY A 93 -6.40 12.40 -12.47
C GLY A 93 -6.95 13.72 -11.91
N PRO A 94 -6.63 14.86 -12.57
CA PRO A 94 -5.72 14.97 -13.70
C PRO A 94 -4.27 14.72 -13.27
N TRP A 95 -3.39 14.46 -14.24
CA TRP A 95 -1.95 14.35 -14.03
C TRP A 95 -1.23 15.51 -14.72
N ASN A 96 -0.07 15.89 -14.20
CA ASN A 96 0.79 16.92 -14.78
C ASN A 96 1.87 16.34 -15.72
N ASN A 97 1.87 15.03 -15.94
CA ASN A 97 2.79 14.32 -16.84
C ASN A 97 2.01 13.74 -18.05
N PRO A 98 2.67 13.31 -19.14
CA PRO A 98 1.97 12.97 -20.38
C PRO A 98 1.28 11.60 -20.36
N ASN A 99 1.42 10.83 -19.27
CA ASN A 99 0.92 9.47 -19.21
C ASN A 99 -0.55 9.46 -18.80
N PHE A 100 -1.34 8.60 -19.44
CA PHE A 100 -2.72 8.34 -19.06
C PHE A 100 -2.88 6.87 -18.69
N PRO A 101 -3.73 6.56 -17.70
CA PRO A 101 -4.01 5.17 -17.38
C PRO A 101 -4.82 4.54 -18.50
N LYS A 102 -4.73 3.24 -18.70
CA LYS A 102 -5.61 2.52 -19.64
C LYS A 102 -5.96 1.16 -19.08
N ASN A 103 -7.06 0.59 -19.59
CA ASN A 103 -7.48 -0.75 -19.22
C ASN A 103 -6.34 -1.74 -19.43
N GLN A 104 -5.94 -2.36 -18.33
CA GLN A 104 -4.88 -3.35 -18.32
C GLN A 104 -5.41 -4.77 -18.60
N GLY A 105 -6.73 -4.98 -18.61
CA GLY A 105 -7.38 -6.30 -18.62
C GLY A 105 -7.14 -7.21 -19.84
N THR A 106 -6.56 -6.72 -20.95
CA THR A 106 -6.07 -7.58 -22.05
C THR A 106 -4.59 -7.91 -21.94
N SER A 107 -3.83 -7.13 -21.17
CA SER A 107 -2.39 -7.29 -20.90
C SER A 107 -2.09 -7.87 -19.52
N THR A 108 -3.09 -7.97 -18.62
CA THR A 108 -2.92 -8.49 -17.27
C THR A 108 -3.47 -9.90 -17.17
N GLY A 109 -2.58 -10.84 -16.83
CA GLY A 109 -2.97 -12.19 -16.45
C GLY A 109 -3.93 -12.16 -15.25
N VAL A 110 -4.60 -13.29 -15.02
CA VAL A 110 -5.33 -13.49 -13.76
C VAL A 110 -4.32 -13.37 -12.60
N TYR A 111 -4.46 -12.31 -11.79
CA TYR A 111 -3.62 -12.12 -10.62
C TYR A 111 -4.06 -13.04 -9.50
N ARG A 112 -3.11 -13.55 -8.73
CA ARG A 112 -3.40 -14.50 -7.65
C ARG A 112 -2.63 -14.19 -6.37
N PHE A 113 -3.28 -14.47 -5.25
CA PHE A 113 -2.74 -14.29 -3.90
C PHE A 113 -2.84 -15.60 -3.14
N PRO A 114 -1.79 -16.04 -2.43
CA PRO A 114 -1.84 -17.27 -1.67
C PRO A 114 -2.80 -17.12 -0.49
N ARG A 115 -3.66 -18.11 -0.27
CA ARG A 115 -4.64 -18.09 0.82
C ARG A 115 -4.03 -18.33 2.19
N SER A 116 -2.86 -18.97 2.23
CA SER A 116 -2.10 -19.23 3.45
C SER A 116 -0.75 -18.51 3.36
N PRO A 117 -0.72 -17.19 3.64
CA PRO A 117 0.54 -16.46 3.64
C PRO A 117 1.48 -17.06 4.69
N SER A 118 2.74 -17.28 4.32
CA SER A 118 3.77 -17.64 5.29
C SER A 118 4.16 -16.38 6.03
N VAL A 119 3.61 -16.17 7.24
CA VAL A 119 3.94 -14.97 8.02
C VAL A 119 5.38 -15.08 8.51
N ILE A 120 6.24 -14.16 8.04
CA ILE A 120 7.64 -14.15 8.44
C ILE A 120 7.76 -13.42 9.78
N SER A 121 7.87 -14.20 10.87
CA SER A 121 8.07 -13.69 12.23
C SER A 121 9.52 -13.36 12.58
N SER A 122 10.47 -13.84 11.78
CA SER A 122 11.89 -13.55 11.99
C SER A 122 12.25 -12.16 11.44
N LEU A 123 13.29 -11.55 12.01
CA LEU A 123 13.98 -10.39 11.44
C LEU A 123 15.16 -10.78 10.51
N ALA A 124 15.44 -12.09 10.39
CA ALA A 124 16.62 -12.62 9.71
C ALA A 124 16.41 -12.71 8.20
N THR A 125 17.24 -12.08 7.37
CA THR A 125 17.10 -11.93 5.89
C THR A 125 17.03 -13.23 5.09
N THR A 126 17.44 -14.36 5.65
CA THR A 126 17.38 -15.67 4.99
C THR A 126 15.97 -16.02 4.57
N GLY A 127 15.79 -16.32 3.27
CA GLY A 127 14.48 -16.68 2.70
C GLY A 127 13.60 -15.51 2.28
N ARG A 128 14.10 -14.27 2.27
CA ARG A 128 13.41 -13.11 1.68
C ARG A 128 14.00 -12.73 0.33
N THR A 129 13.16 -12.15 -0.52
CA THR A 129 13.54 -11.63 -1.84
C THR A 129 13.14 -10.16 -1.90
N LEU A 130 14.00 -9.34 -2.50
CA LEU A 130 13.64 -7.95 -2.77
C LEU A 130 12.43 -7.90 -3.71
N THR A 131 11.54 -6.96 -3.47
CA THR A 131 10.49 -6.65 -4.44
C THR A 131 11.12 -6.19 -5.74
N GLY A 132 10.66 -6.73 -6.87
CA GLY A 132 11.03 -6.22 -8.19
C GLY A 132 10.34 -4.89 -8.52
N GLN A 133 10.65 -4.35 -9.69
CA GLN A 133 9.84 -3.30 -10.31
C GLN A 133 8.48 -3.87 -10.72
N GLY A 134 7.48 -2.99 -10.81
CA GLY A 134 6.11 -3.37 -11.15
C GLY A 134 5.25 -3.66 -9.93
N SER A 135 4.14 -4.36 -10.17
CA SER A 135 3.15 -4.63 -9.12
C SER A 135 3.67 -5.65 -8.09
N ILE A 136 3.65 -5.23 -6.82
CA ILE A 136 3.90 -6.07 -5.65
C ILE A 136 2.61 -6.50 -4.94
N GLY A 137 1.46 -6.06 -5.46
CA GLY A 137 0.14 -6.31 -4.90
C GLY A 137 -0.92 -5.49 -5.59
N PHE A 138 -2.15 -5.61 -5.09
CA PHE A 138 -3.30 -4.83 -5.56
C PHE A 138 -4.11 -4.28 -4.40
N LEU A 139 -4.56 -3.04 -4.56
CA LEU A 139 -5.59 -2.46 -3.72
C LEU A 139 -6.91 -3.17 -3.99
N VAL A 140 -7.80 -3.18 -2.99
CA VAL A 140 -9.09 -3.90 -3.08
C VAL A 140 -10.01 -3.35 -4.16
N ASP A 141 -9.76 -2.15 -4.65
CA ASP A 141 -10.45 -1.53 -5.78
C ASP A 141 -9.83 -1.86 -7.14
N GLY A 142 -8.79 -2.69 -7.19
CA GLY A 142 -8.14 -3.17 -8.41
C GLY A 142 -6.96 -2.33 -8.90
N VAL A 143 -6.59 -1.25 -8.22
CA VAL A 143 -5.39 -0.46 -8.55
C VAL A 143 -4.12 -1.20 -8.11
N ALA A 144 -3.06 -1.17 -8.92
CA ALA A 144 -1.82 -1.85 -8.59
C ALA A 144 -1.06 -1.14 -7.46
N ILE A 145 -0.37 -1.92 -6.63
CA ILE A 145 0.58 -1.42 -5.62
C ILE A 145 1.98 -1.66 -6.17
N TYR A 146 2.78 -0.62 -6.27
CA TYR A 146 4.20 -0.70 -6.58
C TYR A 146 5.03 -0.57 -5.29
N ASN A 147 6.30 -0.96 -5.36
CA ASN A 147 7.22 -0.74 -4.25
C ASN A 147 7.53 0.77 -4.07
N THR A 148 8.34 1.13 -3.09
CA THR A 148 8.68 2.54 -2.81
C THR A 148 9.67 3.15 -3.82
N SER A 149 10.17 2.40 -4.80
CA SER A 149 11.12 2.90 -5.80
C SER A 149 10.41 3.37 -7.07
N ASP A 150 10.88 4.49 -7.62
CA ASP A 150 10.50 4.96 -8.97
C ASP A 150 11.29 4.25 -10.09
N GLY A 151 12.22 3.35 -9.72
CA GLY A 151 13.13 2.64 -10.61
C GLY A 151 14.40 3.39 -10.99
N PHE A 152 14.61 4.60 -10.49
CA PHE A 152 15.83 5.36 -10.70
C PHE A 152 16.81 5.12 -9.55
N SER A 153 18.10 5.27 -9.84
CA SER A 153 19.13 5.37 -8.82
C SER A 153 20.20 6.37 -9.25
N TYR A 154 20.98 6.84 -8.29
CA TYR A 154 22.09 7.75 -8.57
C TYR A 154 23.19 7.05 -9.37
N SER A 155 23.72 7.72 -10.39
CA SER A 155 24.95 7.33 -11.07
C SER A 155 26.09 8.24 -10.64
N VAL A 156 27.11 7.67 -10.01
CA VAL A 156 28.33 8.37 -9.59
C VAL A 156 29.12 8.84 -10.80
N PHE A 157 29.22 8.01 -11.84
CA PHE A 157 29.96 8.36 -13.06
C PHE A 157 29.37 9.58 -13.77
N TYR A 158 28.04 9.66 -13.88
CA TYR A 158 27.35 10.78 -14.51
C TYR A 158 26.97 11.91 -13.54
N ALA A 159 27.25 11.74 -12.25
CA ALA A 159 26.92 12.65 -11.16
C ALA A 159 25.44 13.08 -11.11
N LYS A 160 24.52 12.17 -11.47
CA LYS A 160 23.08 12.46 -11.50
C LYS A 160 22.21 11.21 -11.37
N ASP A 161 20.94 11.41 -11.04
CA ASP A 161 19.93 10.36 -11.12
C ASP A 161 19.80 9.83 -12.54
N ALA A 162 19.70 8.51 -12.64
CA ALA A 162 19.71 7.77 -13.89
C ALA A 162 18.49 6.87 -13.97
N ALA A 163 17.72 7.04 -15.05
CA ALA A 163 16.53 6.23 -15.34
C ALA A 163 16.93 4.98 -16.12
N PRO A 164 16.27 3.83 -15.90
CA PRO A 164 16.52 2.61 -16.65
C PRO A 164 16.43 2.78 -18.18
N ASN A 165 15.57 3.70 -18.64
CA ASN A 165 15.28 3.93 -20.07
C ASN A 165 15.82 5.29 -20.58
N ALA A 166 16.74 5.94 -19.87
CA ALA A 166 17.32 7.22 -20.27
C ALA A 166 18.63 7.05 -21.05
N ASN A 167 19.07 8.13 -21.71
CA ASN A 167 20.28 8.16 -22.55
C ASN A 167 21.60 7.79 -21.84
N ILE A 168 21.62 7.74 -20.51
CA ILE A 168 22.81 7.39 -19.71
C ILE A 168 22.75 6.00 -19.08
N GLY A 169 21.70 5.21 -19.36
CA GLY A 169 21.49 3.89 -18.75
C GLY A 169 20.98 3.97 -17.30
N PRO A 170 20.81 2.80 -16.63
CA PRO A 170 20.39 2.74 -15.23
C PRO A 170 21.48 3.31 -14.30
N GLY A 171 21.08 3.77 -13.12
CA GLY A 171 22.03 4.16 -12.07
C GLY A 171 22.72 2.97 -11.41
N ASP A 172 23.51 3.27 -10.38
CA ASP A 172 24.42 2.29 -9.78
C ASP A 172 23.71 1.32 -8.81
N GLY A 173 22.41 1.52 -8.54
CA GLY A 173 21.60 0.67 -7.66
C GLY A 173 21.94 0.75 -6.17
N VAL A 174 22.77 1.73 -5.76
CA VAL A 174 23.19 1.92 -4.36
C VAL A 174 22.29 2.93 -3.63
N TRP A 175 22.02 4.07 -4.28
CA TRP A 175 21.15 5.12 -3.78
C TRP A 175 19.91 5.15 -4.68
N ASN A 176 18.84 4.51 -4.23
CA ASN A 176 17.64 4.25 -5.00
C ASN A 176 16.58 5.29 -4.64
N ARG A 177 16.05 5.99 -5.64
CA ARG A 177 15.10 7.09 -5.41
C ARG A 177 13.81 6.58 -4.78
N ASP A 178 13.36 7.27 -3.75
CA ASP A 178 12.05 7.03 -3.14
C ASP A 178 10.97 7.73 -3.96
N ALA A 179 10.01 6.99 -4.50
CA ALA A 179 8.97 7.50 -5.37
C ALA A 179 8.14 8.62 -4.72
N TRP A 180 7.94 8.62 -3.39
CA TRP A 180 7.12 9.63 -2.74
C TRP A 180 7.66 11.06 -2.96
N PRO A 181 8.85 11.45 -2.46
CA PRO A 181 9.37 12.80 -2.69
C PRO A 181 9.71 13.07 -4.16
N ASN A 182 10.02 12.04 -4.95
CA ASN A 182 10.55 12.19 -6.30
C ASN A 182 9.49 12.25 -7.40
N GLU A 183 8.34 11.62 -7.18
CA GLU A 183 7.24 11.52 -8.14
C GLU A 183 5.96 12.20 -7.62
N PHE A 184 5.96 12.79 -6.42
CA PHE A 184 4.76 13.46 -5.87
C PHE A 184 4.08 14.40 -6.87
N SER A 185 4.86 15.14 -7.66
CA SER A 185 4.34 16.08 -8.66
C SER A 185 3.59 15.42 -9.83
N SER A 186 3.83 14.12 -10.08
CA SER A 186 3.10 13.33 -11.07
C SER A 186 1.89 12.61 -10.50
N PHE A 187 1.67 12.64 -9.19
CA PHE A 187 0.51 11.97 -8.59
C PHE A 187 -0.76 12.80 -8.79
N ASP A 188 -1.89 12.10 -8.92
CA ASP A 188 -3.21 12.72 -8.89
C ASP A 188 -3.68 12.97 -7.45
N PHE A 189 -4.89 13.52 -7.31
CA PHE A 189 -5.48 13.82 -5.99
C PHE A 189 -5.74 12.57 -5.12
N PRO A 190 -6.06 11.40 -5.71
CA PRO A 190 -5.99 10.11 -5.02
C PRO A 190 -4.59 9.58 -4.66
N LEU A 191 -3.51 10.31 -4.97
CA LEU A 191 -2.10 9.99 -4.71
C LEU A 191 -1.54 8.79 -5.50
N ASN A 192 -1.97 8.64 -6.74
CA ASN A 192 -1.50 7.58 -7.65
C ASN A 192 -1.16 8.15 -9.03
N HIS A 193 -0.47 7.37 -9.85
CA HIS A 193 -0.16 7.79 -11.22
C HIS A 193 -0.02 6.62 -12.19
N PRO A 194 -0.17 6.87 -13.51
CA PRO A 194 0.13 5.88 -14.54
C PRO A 194 1.60 5.91 -14.97
N GLN A 195 2.20 4.74 -15.14
CA GLN A 195 3.46 4.60 -15.85
C GLN A 195 3.24 4.71 -17.39
N PRO A 196 4.30 4.78 -18.23
CA PRO A 196 4.16 4.92 -19.69
C PRO A 196 3.34 3.82 -20.38
N SER A 197 3.31 2.60 -19.83
CA SER A 197 2.46 1.52 -20.36
C SER A 197 0.97 1.67 -19.98
N GLY A 198 0.63 2.66 -19.14
CA GLY A 198 -0.73 3.01 -18.73
C GLY A 198 -1.26 2.27 -17.50
N GLN A 199 -0.41 1.52 -16.77
CA GLN A 199 -0.81 0.92 -15.50
C GLN A 199 -0.87 1.98 -14.41
N TYR A 200 -2.06 2.23 -13.89
CA TYR A 200 -2.30 3.11 -12.74
C TYR A 200 -1.92 2.39 -11.44
N HIS A 201 -1.14 3.04 -10.59
CA HIS A 201 -0.58 2.40 -9.40
C HIS A 201 -0.28 3.40 -8.26
N ALA A 202 -0.24 2.85 -7.05
CA ALA A 202 0.15 3.52 -5.82
C ALA A 202 1.60 3.15 -5.43
N HIS A 203 2.38 4.13 -4.95
CA HIS A 203 3.66 3.90 -4.27
C HIS A 203 3.59 4.10 -2.75
N ALA A 204 2.68 4.97 -2.32
CA ALA A 204 2.59 5.47 -0.94
C ALA A 204 1.15 5.33 -0.41
N ASN A 205 0.67 6.30 0.37
CA ASN A 205 -0.66 6.30 0.96
C ASN A 205 -1.77 6.41 -0.11
N PRO A 206 -2.53 5.34 -0.41
CA PRO A 206 -3.52 5.37 -1.47
C PRO A 206 -4.82 5.98 -0.96
N ILE A 207 -4.86 7.31 -0.87
CA ILE A 207 -5.93 8.03 -0.16
C ILE A 207 -7.31 7.86 -0.80
N GLY A 208 -7.36 7.65 -2.12
CA GLY A 208 -8.61 7.40 -2.85
C GLY A 208 -9.31 6.12 -2.41
N VAL A 209 -8.59 4.98 -2.34
CA VAL A 209 -9.20 3.71 -1.92
C VAL A 209 -9.61 3.76 -0.44
N ARG A 210 -8.80 4.42 0.39
CA ARG A 210 -9.11 4.63 1.81
C ARG A 210 -10.43 5.40 1.99
N TYR A 211 -10.66 6.43 1.19
CA TYR A 211 -11.92 7.17 1.21
C TYR A 211 -13.12 6.32 0.82
N VAL A 212 -13.05 5.56 -0.28
CA VAL A 212 -14.20 4.77 -0.74
C VAL A 212 -14.56 3.63 0.22
N LEU A 213 -13.61 3.18 1.04
CA LEU A 213 -13.82 2.20 2.10
C LEU A 213 -14.28 2.82 3.43
N GLY A 214 -14.42 4.15 3.51
CA GLY A 214 -14.91 4.84 4.70
C GLY A 214 -13.90 4.92 5.86
N ASP A 215 -12.60 4.82 5.56
CA ASP A 215 -11.50 5.06 6.48
C ASP A 215 -11.46 6.54 6.93
N ASN A 216 -10.44 6.93 7.69
CA ASN A 216 -10.26 8.25 8.29
C ASN A 216 -9.84 9.33 7.28
N ILE A 217 -10.58 9.48 6.17
CA ILE A 217 -10.29 10.41 5.07
C ILE A 217 -11.44 11.41 4.90
N ASN A 218 -11.09 12.69 4.76
CA ASN A 218 -12.00 13.75 4.36
C ASN A 218 -11.99 13.91 2.84
N TYR A 219 -13.14 14.27 2.27
CA TYR A 219 -13.26 14.65 0.86
C TYR A 219 -13.89 16.04 0.75
N ASP A 220 -13.19 16.95 0.09
CA ASP A 220 -13.71 18.27 -0.24
C ASP A 220 -14.41 18.21 -1.60
N SER A 221 -15.73 18.30 -1.60
CA SER A 221 -16.54 18.26 -2.82
C SER A 221 -16.36 19.49 -3.70
N THR A 222 -15.87 20.62 -3.19
CA THR A 222 -15.61 21.82 -3.99
C THR A 222 -14.34 21.64 -4.78
N THR A 223 -13.25 21.33 -4.09
CA THR A 223 -11.96 21.15 -4.73
C THR A 223 -11.79 19.77 -5.35
N LYS A 224 -12.63 18.76 -5.04
CA LYS A 224 -12.45 17.34 -5.41
C LYS A 224 -11.12 16.78 -4.92
N SER A 225 -10.73 17.11 -3.69
CA SER A 225 -9.48 16.69 -3.07
C SER A 225 -9.72 15.82 -1.84
N TYR A 226 -8.70 15.04 -1.46
CA TYR A 226 -8.72 14.15 -0.30
C TYR A 226 -7.71 14.64 0.73
N SER A 227 -8.02 14.46 2.01
CA SER A 227 -7.06 14.72 3.10
C SER A 227 -7.26 13.74 4.25
N GLU A 228 -6.17 13.38 4.92
CA GLU A 228 -6.24 12.55 6.13
C GLU A 228 -6.96 13.33 7.24
N ASN A 229 -7.94 12.71 7.90
CA ASN A 229 -8.71 13.33 8.97
C ASN A 229 -7.95 13.29 10.30
N THR A 230 -6.91 14.12 10.39
CA THR A 230 -6.06 14.22 11.59
C THR A 230 -6.73 14.96 12.74
N SER A 231 -7.81 15.70 12.48
CA SER A 231 -8.59 16.43 13.49
C SER A 231 -9.65 15.59 14.21
N ALA A 232 -9.87 14.35 13.77
CA ALA A 232 -10.84 13.46 14.42
C ALA A 232 -10.41 13.11 15.85
N THR A 233 -11.37 13.13 16.78
CA THR A 233 -11.17 12.72 18.18
C THR A 233 -11.49 11.24 18.41
N SER A 234 -12.11 10.58 17.42
CA SER A 234 -12.42 9.16 17.42
C SER A 234 -12.13 8.59 16.04
N TRP A 235 -10.99 7.90 15.92
CA TRP A 235 -10.61 7.23 14.67
C TRP A 235 -11.27 5.85 14.55
N LYS A 236 -11.52 5.44 13.30
CA LYS A 236 -11.93 4.08 12.96
C LYS A 236 -10.70 3.22 12.71
N HIS A 237 -10.77 1.94 13.05
CA HIS A 237 -9.76 0.99 12.58
C HIS A 237 -9.78 0.99 11.05
N SER A 238 -8.62 1.11 10.41
CA SER A 238 -8.56 1.07 8.95
C SER A 238 -8.99 -0.31 8.46
N PRO A 239 -9.78 -0.40 7.37
CA PRO A 239 -10.12 -1.68 6.77
C PRO A 239 -8.93 -2.26 6.00
N ILE A 240 -9.08 -3.49 5.51
CA ILE A 240 -8.20 -4.03 4.46
C ILE A 240 -8.34 -3.15 3.22
N ILE A 241 -7.23 -2.56 2.79
CA ILE A 241 -7.15 -1.69 1.60
C ILE A 241 -6.50 -2.40 0.41
N GLY A 242 -5.83 -3.53 0.63
CA GLY A 242 -5.20 -4.31 -0.44
C GLY A 242 -4.59 -5.62 0.02
N TRP A 243 -3.98 -6.33 -0.93
CA TRP A 243 -3.26 -7.59 -0.73
C TRP A 243 -1.91 -7.53 -1.44
N ILE A 244 -0.87 -7.97 -0.73
CA ILE A 244 0.49 -8.10 -1.28
C ILE A 244 0.63 -9.49 -1.92
N ASN A 245 1.54 -9.62 -2.89
CA ASN A 245 1.75 -10.85 -3.67
C ASN A 245 2.06 -12.10 -2.82
N ASP A 246 2.55 -11.91 -1.59
CA ASP A 246 2.82 -12.99 -0.62
C ASP A 246 1.58 -13.40 0.21
N GLY A 247 0.43 -12.75 -0.04
CA GLY A 247 -0.88 -13.04 0.57
C GLY A 247 -1.13 -12.29 1.88
N LEU A 248 -0.22 -11.41 2.32
CA LEU A 248 -0.45 -10.58 3.49
C LEU A 248 -1.46 -9.46 3.18
N PRO A 249 -2.42 -9.19 4.09
CA PRO A 249 -3.34 -8.07 3.95
C PRO A 249 -2.62 -6.75 4.19
N LEU A 250 -2.93 -5.75 3.39
CA LEU A 250 -2.53 -4.36 3.59
C LEU A 250 -3.68 -3.59 4.23
N TYR A 251 -3.40 -2.87 5.31
CA TYR A 251 -4.32 -1.98 6.00
C TYR A 251 -3.91 -0.52 5.83
N GLY A 252 -4.87 0.38 6.03
CA GLY A 252 -4.55 1.79 6.29
C GLY A 252 -3.77 1.99 7.61
N PRO A 253 -3.32 3.22 7.90
CA PRO A 253 -2.39 3.49 8.98
C PRO A 253 -3.04 3.51 10.37
N TYR A 254 -4.36 3.29 10.52
CA TYR A 254 -5.05 3.32 11.80
C TYR A 254 -5.34 1.91 12.31
N GLY A 255 -4.83 1.60 13.50
CA GLY A 255 -5.03 0.30 14.14
C GLY A 255 -5.21 0.43 15.65
N TYR A 256 -5.49 -0.69 16.30
CA TYR A 256 -5.58 -0.74 17.76
C TYR A 256 -4.25 -0.30 18.42
N SER A 257 -4.37 0.49 19.48
CA SER A 257 -3.23 1.01 20.24
C SER A 257 -2.48 -0.13 20.92
N ASN A 258 -3.19 -1.10 21.49
CA ASN A 258 -2.67 -2.40 21.87
C ASN A 258 -2.98 -3.42 20.75
N PRO A 259 -1.96 -4.01 20.10
CA PRO A 259 -2.18 -4.88 18.94
C PRO A 259 -2.91 -6.17 19.27
N THR A 260 -2.99 -6.58 20.54
CA THR A 260 -3.66 -7.83 20.95
C THR A 260 -4.99 -7.61 21.65
N ASP A 261 -5.47 -6.36 21.71
CA ASP A 261 -6.69 -5.99 22.40
C ASP A 261 -7.60 -5.16 21.48
N PRO A 262 -8.67 -5.78 20.93
CA PRO A 262 -9.60 -5.09 20.03
C PRO A 262 -10.51 -4.09 20.74
N THR A 263 -10.45 -4.02 22.09
CA THR A 263 -11.16 -3.02 22.89
C THR A 263 -10.33 -1.77 23.17
N SER A 264 -9.03 -1.82 22.86
CA SER A 264 -8.14 -0.66 23.01
C SER A 264 -8.49 0.45 22.02
N THR A 265 -8.07 1.68 22.32
CA THR A 265 -8.36 2.82 21.43
C THR A 265 -7.67 2.65 20.08
N VAL A 266 -8.28 3.18 19.02
CA VAL A 266 -7.66 3.26 17.70
C VAL A 266 -6.76 4.48 17.61
N ARG A 267 -5.58 4.34 17.01
CA ARG A 267 -4.67 5.45 16.70
C ARG A 267 -3.92 5.21 15.39
N ARG A 268 -3.31 6.28 14.87
CA ARG A 268 -2.35 6.15 13.77
C ARG A 268 -1.12 5.37 14.25
N MET A 269 -0.73 4.35 13.48
CA MET A 269 0.48 3.57 13.67
C MET A 269 1.70 4.41 13.30
N VAL A 270 2.82 4.15 13.97
CA VAL A 270 4.07 4.87 13.81
C VAL A 270 5.07 3.98 13.06
N SER A 271 5.62 4.51 11.97
CA SER A 271 6.67 3.83 11.20
C SER A 271 7.96 3.71 12.03
N GLY A 272 8.71 2.64 11.81
CA GLY A 272 10.06 2.47 12.36
C GLY A 272 11.14 3.21 11.57
N TYR A 273 10.82 3.71 10.37
CA TYR A 273 11.78 4.41 9.51
C TYR A 273 11.84 5.90 9.84
N ILE A 274 13.05 6.42 10.02
CA ILE A 274 13.34 7.82 10.33
C ILE A 274 14.48 8.34 9.46
N PHE A 275 14.52 9.65 9.23
CA PHE A 275 15.62 10.27 8.49
C PHE A 275 16.96 10.10 9.19
N ARG A 276 18.01 9.97 8.39
CA ARG A 276 19.41 9.99 8.83
C ARG A 276 19.90 11.43 8.98
N ASP A 277 19.38 12.10 10.01
CA ASP A 277 19.62 13.51 10.33
C ASP A 277 20.52 13.72 11.57
N GLY A 278 21.02 12.64 12.18
CA GLY A 278 21.79 12.67 13.42
C GLY A 278 20.96 12.54 14.69
N THR A 279 19.64 12.59 14.60
CA THR A 279 18.75 12.35 15.74
C THR A 279 18.55 10.86 15.97
N ARG A 280 18.19 10.48 17.19
CA ARG A 280 17.86 9.09 17.57
C ARG A 280 18.96 8.07 17.23
N GLY A 281 20.23 8.51 17.20
CA GLY A 281 21.37 7.65 16.92
C GLY A 281 21.61 7.34 15.44
N THR A 282 20.91 8.03 14.53
CA THR A 282 21.18 7.92 13.09
C THR A 282 22.50 8.59 12.70
N ALA A 283 23.04 8.24 11.53
CA ALA A 283 24.07 9.06 10.90
C ALA A 283 23.49 10.44 10.54
N ASN A 284 24.30 11.50 10.55
CA ASN A 284 23.88 12.82 10.07
C ASN A 284 24.39 13.04 8.64
N LEU A 285 23.56 12.71 7.64
CA LEU A 285 23.95 12.77 6.23
C LEU A 285 24.23 14.18 5.71
N ILE A 286 23.70 15.22 6.37
CA ILE A 286 24.03 16.61 6.06
C ILE A 286 25.52 16.88 6.35
N SER A 287 26.04 16.30 7.44
CA SER A 287 27.44 16.49 7.85
C SER A 287 28.40 15.45 7.24
N THR A 288 28.00 14.18 7.15
CA THR A 288 28.88 13.09 6.72
C THR A 288 28.83 12.82 5.23
N GLY A 289 27.76 13.30 4.56
CA GLY A 289 27.41 12.91 3.21
C GLY A 289 26.90 11.46 3.13
N ARG A 290 26.47 11.09 1.92
CA ARG A 290 25.95 9.75 1.56
C ARG A 290 27.09 8.75 1.33
N LYS A 291 27.86 8.47 2.38
CA LYS A 291 29.08 7.62 2.32
C LYS A 291 28.93 6.29 3.06
N SER A 292 27.79 6.04 3.69
CA SER A 292 27.48 4.80 4.38
C SER A 292 26.00 4.45 4.22
N LEU A 293 25.68 3.16 4.27
CA LEU A 293 24.31 2.65 4.19
C LEU A 293 23.72 2.39 5.58
N PRO A 294 22.41 2.58 5.78
CA PRO A 294 21.72 2.10 6.98
C PRO A 294 21.75 0.57 7.03
N LEU A 295 21.65 -0.02 8.23
CA LEU A 295 21.83 -1.47 8.41
C LEU A 295 20.88 -2.32 7.56
N TRP A 296 19.61 -1.93 7.46
CA TRP A 296 18.65 -2.62 6.59
C TRP A 296 19.08 -2.60 5.11
N ALA A 297 19.65 -1.48 4.62
CA ALA A 297 20.08 -1.37 3.22
C ALA A 297 21.36 -2.18 2.98
N GLN A 298 22.27 -2.24 3.95
CA GLN A 298 23.43 -3.11 3.87
C GLN A 298 23.01 -4.58 3.70
N GLN A 299 21.97 -5.00 4.42
CA GLN A 299 21.41 -6.34 4.32
C GLN A 299 20.68 -6.56 2.99
N ALA A 300 19.85 -5.61 2.58
CA ALA A 300 19.07 -5.68 1.35
C ALA A 300 19.96 -5.72 0.09
N GLN A 301 21.01 -4.91 0.05
CA GLN A 301 21.92 -4.78 -1.08
C GLN A 301 23.14 -5.71 -0.98
N ASN A 302 23.27 -6.49 0.10
CA ASN A 302 24.45 -7.27 0.42
C ASN A 302 25.75 -6.45 0.33
N LYS A 303 25.76 -5.28 0.98
CA LYS A 303 26.82 -4.27 0.86
C LYS A 303 27.05 -3.54 2.19
N THR A 304 28.11 -3.91 2.90
CA THR A 304 28.41 -3.37 4.25
C THR A 304 29.21 -2.07 4.24
N THR A 305 30.05 -1.88 3.23
CA THR A 305 30.90 -0.69 3.06
C THR A 305 30.78 -0.16 1.63
N LEU A 306 30.85 1.16 1.47
CA LEU A 306 30.83 1.81 0.16
C LEU A 306 32.25 2.21 -0.26
N ALA A 307 32.62 1.88 -1.50
CA ALA A 307 33.75 2.52 -2.17
C ALA A 307 33.38 3.95 -2.61
N ASP A 308 34.38 4.78 -2.90
CA ASP A 308 34.17 6.16 -3.38
C ASP A 308 33.28 6.22 -4.63
N SER A 309 33.38 5.20 -5.50
CA SER A 309 32.53 5.03 -6.69
C SER A 309 31.08 4.65 -6.38
N GLN A 310 30.70 4.53 -5.11
CA GLN A 310 29.36 4.17 -4.64
C GLN A 310 28.78 5.22 -3.67
N TRP A 311 29.49 6.32 -3.44
CA TRP A 311 28.97 7.42 -2.63
C TRP A 311 27.83 8.13 -3.35
N GLY A 312 26.78 8.47 -2.59
CA GLY A 312 25.68 9.26 -3.10
C GLY A 312 26.05 10.74 -3.14
N PRO A 313 25.20 11.58 -3.77
CA PRO A 313 25.40 13.01 -3.79
C PRO A 313 25.28 13.59 -2.37
N ASN A 314 25.91 14.74 -2.13
CA ASN A 314 25.72 15.47 -0.87
C ASN A 314 24.25 15.91 -0.72
N VAL A 315 23.77 15.99 0.52
CA VAL A 315 22.45 16.56 0.82
C VAL A 315 22.43 18.02 0.38
N SER A 316 21.47 18.36 -0.47
CA SER A 316 21.33 19.69 -1.08
C SER A 316 19.87 19.92 -1.50
N THR A 317 19.54 21.09 -2.03
CA THR A 317 18.20 21.36 -2.58
C THR A 317 17.86 20.50 -3.81
N ALA A 318 18.86 19.95 -4.52
CA ALA A 318 18.64 19.04 -5.64
C ALA A 318 18.51 17.57 -5.19
N TYR A 319 19.12 17.23 -4.06
CA TYR A 319 19.15 15.88 -3.48
C TYR A 319 18.86 15.98 -1.98
N GLU A 320 17.63 16.37 -1.66
CA GLU A 320 17.19 16.61 -0.28
C GLU A 320 17.27 15.34 0.56
N LEU A 321 17.23 15.47 1.88
CA LEU A 321 17.18 14.30 2.75
C LEU A 321 15.83 13.58 2.54
N GLY A 322 15.88 12.28 2.25
CA GLY A 322 14.70 11.49 1.86
C GLY A 322 14.59 11.25 0.37
N HIS A 323 15.45 11.87 -0.45
CA HIS A 323 15.50 11.63 -1.89
C HIS A 323 15.74 10.16 -2.23
N PHE A 324 16.53 9.45 -1.41
CA PHE A 324 16.79 8.04 -1.57
C PHE A 324 16.18 7.22 -0.42
N SER A 325 15.78 5.98 -0.70
CA SER A 325 15.34 5.04 0.34
C SER A 325 16.42 4.85 1.41
N GLU A 326 17.70 4.85 1.02
CA GLU A 326 18.86 4.71 1.91
C GLU A 326 19.14 5.94 2.80
N ASP A 327 18.37 7.02 2.66
CA ASP A 327 18.38 8.17 3.58
C ASP A 327 17.62 7.91 4.88
N TYR A 328 16.95 6.75 5.01
CA TYR A 328 16.22 6.36 6.22
C TYR A 328 16.95 5.27 6.99
N ASP A 329 17.05 5.41 8.31
CA ASP A 329 17.42 4.34 9.23
C ASP A 329 16.15 3.69 9.81
N TYR A 330 16.25 2.42 10.19
CA TYR A 330 15.18 1.72 10.90
C TYR A 330 15.50 1.69 12.41
N LEU A 331 14.59 2.22 13.23
CA LEU A 331 14.75 2.34 14.69
C LEU A 331 15.14 1.02 15.38
N GLY A 332 14.61 -0.11 14.94
CA GLY A 332 14.97 -1.41 15.51
C GLY A 332 16.42 -1.81 15.26
N ASP A 333 17.03 -1.37 14.16
CA ASP A 333 18.45 -1.60 13.88
C ASP A 333 19.35 -0.63 14.72
N LEU A 334 18.78 0.44 15.29
CA LEU A 334 19.44 1.36 16.21
C LEU A 334 19.28 0.97 17.68
N GLY A 335 18.64 -0.18 17.96
CA GLY A 335 18.46 -0.71 19.31
C GLY A 335 17.14 -0.34 20.00
N PHE A 336 16.25 0.40 19.34
CA PHE A 336 14.91 0.65 19.88
C PHE A 336 14.04 -0.60 19.80
N THR A 337 13.12 -0.77 20.74
CA THR A 337 12.23 -1.94 20.81
C THR A 337 10.90 -1.66 20.11
N GLN A 338 10.52 -2.49 19.14
CA GLN A 338 9.23 -2.38 18.44
C GLN A 338 8.06 -2.54 19.42
N GLY A 339 7.01 -1.73 19.26
CA GLY A 339 5.76 -1.82 20.01
C GLY A 339 5.84 -1.28 21.44
N VAL A 340 7.01 -0.80 21.87
CA VAL A 340 7.22 -0.27 23.22
C VAL A 340 7.95 1.07 23.14
N SER A 341 7.54 2.04 23.96
CA SER A 341 8.30 3.27 24.14
C SER A 341 9.63 2.94 24.79
N SER A 342 10.72 3.11 24.06
CA SER A 342 12.07 2.73 24.50
C SER A 342 13.04 3.91 24.37
N THR A 343 14.03 3.96 25.28
CA THR A 343 15.06 5.00 25.30
C THR A 343 16.40 4.41 24.91
N VAL A 344 17.02 4.96 23.87
CA VAL A 344 18.37 4.59 23.41
C VAL A 344 19.16 5.87 23.20
N ASN A 345 20.38 5.93 23.75
CA ASN A 345 21.29 7.08 23.63
C ASN A 345 20.62 8.43 23.98
N GLY A 346 19.74 8.44 24.99
CA GLY A 346 19.03 9.64 25.44
C GLY A 346 17.81 10.05 24.61
N TYR A 347 17.49 9.31 23.54
CA TYR A 347 16.28 9.54 22.73
C TYR A 347 15.21 8.52 23.06
N THR A 348 13.96 8.98 23.21
CA THR A 348 12.80 8.11 23.40
C THR A 348 11.99 8.03 22.11
N ALA A 349 11.66 6.81 21.68
CA ALA A 349 10.82 6.57 20.51
C ALA A 349 9.84 5.42 20.74
N LEU A 350 8.69 5.53 20.08
CA LEU A 350 7.71 4.46 19.90
C LEU A 350 7.56 4.26 18.39
N PHE A 351 7.55 3.00 17.96
CA PHE A 351 7.22 2.62 16.59
C PHE A 351 6.53 1.26 16.58
N ASP A 352 5.61 1.07 15.64
CA ASP A 352 4.68 -0.07 15.63
C ASP A 352 5.03 -1.10 14.57
N LEU A 353 5.59 -0.65 13.44
CA LEU A 353 5.84 -1.49 12.28
C LEU A 353 7.26 -2.05 12.32
N ASN A 354 7.42 -3.31 11.92
CA ASN A 354 8.72 -3.93 11.81
C ASN A 354 9.47 -3.42 10.56
N LYS A 355 10.70 -3.91 10.32
CA LYS A 355 11.50 -3.55 9.15
C LYS A 355 10.92 -3.95 7.78
N TYR A 356 9.78 -4.65 7.77
CA TYR A 356 9.03 -5.03 6.57
C TYR A 356 7.69 -4.29 6.49
N ASN A 357 7.53 -3.21 7.27
CA ASN A 357 6.29 -2.45 7.42
C ASN A 357 5.08 -3.31 7.88
N ALA A 358 5.33 -4.39 8.63
CA ALA A 358 4.30 -5.29 9.14
C ALA A 358 4.17 -5.22 10.67
N ARG A 359 2.98 -5.56 11.16
CA ARG A 359 2.65 -5.67 12.60
C ARG A 359 1.69 -6.83 12.82
N TYR A 360 2.00 -7.70 13.77
CA TYR A 360 1.04 -8.70 14.25
C TYR A 360 -0.01 -8.01 15.11
N CYS A 361 -1.27 -8.15 14.75
CA CYS A 361 -2.38 -7.57 15.51
C CYS A 361 -3.70 -8.29 15.24
N VAL A 362 -4.63 -8.14 16.18
CA VAL A 362 -6.05 -8.41 15.98
C VAL A 362 -6.65 -7.32 15.10
N THR A 363 -7.58 -7.67 14.22
CA THR A 363 -8.31 -6.69 13.39
C THR A 363 -9.80 -7.03 13.38
N PRO A 364 -10.67 -6.08 13.01
CA PRO A 364 -12.11 -6.35 12.88
C PRO A 364 -12.42 -7.45 11.86
N GLU A 365 -11.63 -7.55 10.78
CA GLU A 365 -11.87 -8.45 9.66
C GLU A 365 -11.26 -9.84 9.85
N TYR A 366 -10.14 -9.94 10.57
CA TYR A 366 -9.48 -11.20 10.86
C TYR A 366 -9.65 -11.56 12.35
N PRO A 367 -10.50 -12.55 12.68
CA PRO A 367 -10.47 -13.17 13.99
C PRO A 367 -9.20 -14.03 14.04
N GLY A 368 -8.15 -13.46 14.63
CA GLY A 368 -6.95 -14.20 15.00
C GLY A 368 -7.19 -15.12 16.19
#